data_AF-A0A9E7PNK8-F1
#
_entry.id   AF-A0A9E7PNK8-F1
#
_cell.length_a   1.000
_cell.length_b   1.000
_cell.length_c   1.000
_cell.angle_alpha   90.00
_cell.angle_beta   90.00
_cell.angle_gamma   90.00
#
_symmetry.space_group_name_H-M   'P 1'
#
loop_
_entity.id
_entity.type
_entity.pdbx_description
1 polymer ?
#
loop_
_entity_poly.entity_id
_entity_poly.type
_entity_poly.pdbx_seq_one_letter_code
_entity_poly.pdbx_strand_id
1 'polypeptide(L)'
;MKFDALFDDAHPVRQRRILIVLAVTAVAVGINLAGILFGVTIVLAHLLYFPVILAAYWYPKRCYPFLILIAALYGGFILYFNYPPDLSLIAATASRVVIFTLVGVIVSLLSFNLRRSEQELNDIIEFLPDATFAVNKDGVVIAWNKATEELTGVKKSAILNRGNYEYLILRDPH
;
A
#
# COMPACT_ATOMS: atom_id res chain seq x y z
N MET A 1 -6.95 11.04 -8.88
CA MET A 1 -6.01 9.93 -8.67
C MET A 1 -6.71 8.91 -7.78
N LYS A 2 -7.14 7.76 -8.35
CA LYS A 2 -8.10 6.82 -7.74
C LYS A 2 -7.45 5.97 -6.64
N PHE A 3 -7.80 6.25 -5.37
CA PHE A 3 -7.40 5.42 -4.21
C PHE A 3 -8.26 4.15 -4.08
N ASP A 4 -9.51 4.18 -4.55
CA ASP A 4 -10.47 3.07 -4.36
C ASP A 4 -10.27 1.88 -5.30
N ALA A 5 -9.63 2.10 -6.47
CA ALA A 5 -9.25 1.02 -7.38
C ALA A 5 -8.10 0.14 -6.84
N LEU A 6 -7.55 0.47 -5.67
CA LEU A 6 -6.50 -0.30 -4.99
C LEU A 6 -7.07 -1.48 -4.17
N PHE A 7 -8.39 -1.54 -3.95
CA PHE A 7 -9.01 -2.47 -3.00
C PHE A 7 -9.98 -3.48 -3.62
N ASP A 8 -10.07 -3.53 -4.95
CA ASP A 8 -10.87 -4.53 -5.65
C ASP A 8 -10.08 -5.86 -5.80
N ASP A 9 -10.58 -6.93 -5.16
CA ASP A 9 -9.92 -8.22 -5.01
C ASP A 9 -9.75 -8.98 -6.36
N ALA A 10 -10.40 -8.52 -7.44
CA ALA A 10 -10.41 -9.14 -8.76
C ALA A 10 -9.55 -8.42 -9.82
N HIS A 11 -8.68 -7.45 -9.46
CA HIS A 11 -7.92 -6.68 -10.44
C HIS A 11 -6.52 -7.28 -10.77
N PRO A 12 -6.07 -7.34 -12.05
CA PRO A 12 -4.70 -7.74 -12.48
C PRO A 12 -3.56 -6.86 -11.91
N VAL A 13 -3.90 -5.89 -11.08
CA VAL A 13 -2.98 -4.96 -10.40
C VAL A 13 -2.15 -5.67 -9.33
N ARG A 14 -2.63 -6.78 -8.73
CA ARG A 14 -1.87 -7.52 -7.69
C ARG A 14 -0.55 -8.09 -8.22
N GLN A 15 -0.53 -8.60 -9.46
CA GLN A 15 0.72 -9.04 -10.10
C GLN A 15 1.65 -7.85 -10.39
N ARG A 16 1.10 -6.73 -10.84
CA ARG A 16 1.88 -5.49 -11.08
C ARG A 16 2.49 -4.93 -9.80
N ARG A 17 1.82 -5.05 -8.65
CA ARG A 17 2.35 -4.62 -7.35
C ARG A 17 3.64 -5.36 -6.98
N ILE A 18 3.65 -6.69 -7.12
CA ILE A 18 4.87 -7.48 -6.84
C ILE A 18 5.99 -7.06 -7.79
N LEU A 19 5.69 -6.89 -9.08
CA LEU A 19 6.68 -6.45 -10.07
C LEU A 19 7.24 -5.06 -9.74
N ILE A 20 6.41 -4.12 -9.25
CA ILE A 20 6.88 -2.80 -8.84
C ILE A 20 7.77 -2.91 -7.59
N VAL A 21 7.38 -3.68 -6.56
CA VAL A 21 8.23 -3.88 -5.37
C VAL A 21 9.56 -4.52 -5.75
N LEU A 22 9.56 -5.52 -6.64
CA LEU A 22 10.77 -6.18 -7.12
C LEU A 22 11.65 -5.22 -7.93
N ALA A 23 11.07 -4.43 -8.83
CA ALA A 23 11.79 -3.45 -9.62
C ALA A 23 12.42 -2.37 -8.73
N VAL A 24 11.66 -1.81 -7.78
CA VAL A 24 12.17 -0.80 -6.84
C VAL A 24 13.25 -1.40 -5.93
N THR A 25 13.08 -2.64 -5.46
CA THR A 25 14.12 -3.36 -4.70
C THR A 25 15.38 -3.55 -5.54
N ALA A 26 15.26 -3.98 -6.80
CA ALA A 26 16.40 -4.21 -7.68
C ALA A 26 17.17 -2.91 -7.96
N VAL A 27 16.46 -1.81 -8.22
CA VAL A 27 17.07 -0.48 -8.40
C VAL A 27 17.77 -0.01 -7.13
N ALA A 28 17.11 -0.12 -5.98
CA ALA A 28 17.69 0.30 -4.70
C ALA A 28 18.95 -0.52 -4.34
N VAL A 29 18.91 -1.84 -4.56
CA VAL A 29 20.07 -2.73 -4.36
C VAL A 29 21.20 -2.41 -5.35
N GLY A 30 20.89 -2.18 -6.63
CA GLY A 30 21.89 -1.85 -7.65
C GLY A 30 22.61 -0.53 -7.35
N ILE A 31 21.87 0.49 -6.91
CA ILE A 31 22.46 1.77 -6.48
C ILE A 31 23.32 1.57 -5.22
N ASN A 32 22.85 0.76 -4.27
CA ASN A 32 23.62 0.46 -3.06
C ASN A 32 24.93 -0.26 -3.39
N LEU A 33 24.88 -1.22 -4.32
CA LEU A 33 26.05 -1.96 -4.80
C LEU A 33 27.06 -1.04 -5.50
N ALA A 34 26.59 -0.16 -6.38
CA ALA A 34 27.44 0.85 -7.00
C ALA A 34 28.09 1.76 -5.94
N GLY A 35 27.33 2.15 -4.91
CA GLY A 35 27.83 2.90 -3.75
C GLY A 35 29.00 2.23 -3.04
N ILE A 36 28.92 0.91 -2.84
CA ILE A 36 30.00 0.12 -2.26
C ILE A 36 31.26 0.18 -3.14
N LEU A 37 31.12 0.08 -4.47
CA LEU A 37 32.26 0.18 -5.40
C LEU A 37 32.95 1.56 -5.37
N PHE A 38 32.19 2.62 -5.11
CA PHE A 38 32.72 3.99 -4.99
C PHE A 38 33.11 4.38 -3.54
N GLY A 39 33.01 3.46 -2.58
CA GLY A 39 33.32 3.72 -1.17
C GLY A 39 32.29 4.57 -0.41
N VAL A 40 31.12 4.82 -0.99
CA VAL A 40 30.02 5.59 -0.38
C VAL A 40 28.95 4.61 0.12
N THR A 41 29.10 4.09 1.32
CA THR A 41 28.23 3.00 1.83
C THR A 41 27.16 3.47 2.81
N ILE A 42 27.31 4.67 3.39
CA ILE A 42 26.50 5.08 4.54
C ILE A 42 25.15 5.68 4.10
N VAL A 43 25.16 6.57 3.12
CA VAL A 43 23.97 7.32 2.70
C VAL A 43 23.08 6.50 1.78
N LEU A 44 23.66 5.69 0.89
CA LEU A 44 22.91 4.92 -0.11
C LEU A 44 22.08 3.77 0.46
N ALA A 45 22.28 3.41 1.73
CA ALA A 45 21.44 2.43 2.45
C ALA A 45 20.00 2.91 2.66
N HIS A 46 19.77 4.23 2.72
CA HIS A 46 18.44 4.82 2.93
C HIS A 46 17.52 4.56 1.74
N LEU A 47 18.06 4.26 0.55
CA LEU A 47 17.24 3.89 -0.61
C LEU A 47 16.45 2.60 -0.40
N LEU A 48 16.87 1.74 0.55
CA LEU A 48 16.15 0.52 0.89
C LEU A 48 14.86 0.78 1.71
N TYR A 49 14.61 2.02 2.17
CA TYR A 49 13.33 2.39 2.79
C TYR A 49 12.17 2.33 1.79
N PHE A 50 12.39 2.74 0.54
CA PHE A 50 11.32 2.79 -0.46
C PHE A 50 10.66 1.42 -0.70
N PRO A 51 11.41 0.34 -0.99
CA PRO A 51 10.81 -0.98 -1.15
C PRO A 51 10.20 -1.52 0.15
N VAL A 52 10.80 -1.24 1.31
CA VAL A 52 10.28 -1.64 2.63
C VAL A 52 8.91 -1.01 2.90
N ILE A 53 8.78 0.30 2.70
CA ILE A 53 7.53 1.05 2.88
C ILE A 53 6.47 0.55 1.90
N LEU A 54 6.84 0.36 0.63
CA LEU A 54 5.91 -0.09 -0.41
C LEU A 54 5.38 -1.50 -0.10
N ALA A 55 6.26 -2.40 0.35
CA ALA A 55 5.87 -3.75 0.76
C ALA A 55 4.96 -3.73 2.00
N ALA A 56 5.27 -2.91 3.00
CA ALA A 56 4.45 -2.75 4.20
C ALA A 56 3.06 -2.16 3.91
N TYR A 57 2.99 -1.21 2.99
CA TYR A 57 1.74 -0.58 2.58
C TYR A 57 0.83 -1.54 1.78
N TRP A 58 1.39 -2.34 0.87
CA TRP A 58 0.60 -3.24 0.03
C TRP A 58 0.28 -4.60 0.69
N TYR A 59 1.12 -5.09 1.60
CA TYR A 59 0.98 -6.41 2.23
C TYR A 59 0.98 -6.38 3.78
N PRO A 60 0.18 -5.55 4.45
CA PRO A 60 0.27 -5.34 5.90
C PRO A 60 0.09 -6.63 6.74
N LYS A 61 -0.70 -7.61 6.29
CA LYS A 61 -0.90 -8.88 7.01
C LYS A 61 0.21 -9.94 6.80
N ARG A 62 1.08 -9.78 5.80
CA ARG A 62 2.14 -10.76 5.44
C ARG A 62 3.51 -10.10 5.19
N CYS A 63 3.73 -8.87 5.66
CA CYS A 63 4.96 -8.11 5.38
C CYS A 63 6.15 -8.57 6.23
N TYR A 64 5.92 -9.05 7.46
CA TYR A 64 6.99 -9.38 8.41
C TYR A 64 8.06 -10.36 7.88
N PRO A 65 7.77 -11.47 7.17
CA PRO A 65 8.84 -12.35 6.67
C PRO A 65 9.64 -11.70 5.53
N PHE A 66 9.02 -10.83 4.74
CA PHE A 66 9.69 -10.12 3.64
C PHE A 66 10.66 -9.07 4.17
N LEU A 67 10.28 -8.35 5.22
CA LEU A 67 11.14 -7.39 5.91
C LEU A 67 12.38 -8.06 6.53
N ILE A 68 12.16 -9.19 7.22
CA ILE A 68 13.25 -9.95 7.84
C ILE A 68 14.21 -10.48 6.77
N LEU A 69 13.68 -11.00 5.66
CA LEU A 69 14.50 -11.50 4.55
C LEU A 69 15.37 -10.40 3.94
N ILE A 70 14.80 -9.22 3.63
CA ILE A 70 15.55 -8.10 3.07
C ILE A 70 16.63 -7.61 4.05
N ALA A 71 16.29 -7.48 5.33
CA ALA A 71 17.22 -7.06 6.37
C ALA A 71 18.39 -8.05 6.54
N ALA A 72 18.10 -9.36 6.53
CA ALA A 72 19.10 -10.41 6.63
C ALA A 72 20.03 -10.44 5.41
N LEU A 73 19.47 -10.35 4.20
CA LEU A 73 20.25 -10.30 2.96
C LEU A 73 21.15 -9.06 2.94
N TYR A 74 20.63 -7.88 3.32
CA TYR A 74 21.40 -6.65 3.38
C TYR A 74 22.55 -6.73 4.40
N GLY A 75 22.26 -7.19 5.62
CA GLY A 75 23.27 -7.33 6.67
C GLY A 75 24.36 -8.34 6.30
N GLY A 76 23.98 -9.50 5.76
CA GLY A 76 24.93 -10.51 5.30
C GLY A 76 25.80 -10.01 4.15
N PHE A 77 25.21 -9.27 3.21
CA PHE A 77 25.94 -8.70 2.07
C PHE A 77 26.99 -7.67 2.50
N ILE A 78 26.63 -6.76 3.41
CA ILE A 78 27.54 -5.74 3.95
C ILE A 78 28.72 -6.40 4.66
N LEU A 79 28.46 -7.41 5.51
CA LEU A 79 29.50 -8.11 6.26
C LEU A 79 30.44 -8.91 5.35
N TYR A 80 29.93 -9.48 4.27
CA TYR A 80 30.74 -10.23 3.29
C TYR A 80 31.69 -9.32 2.51
N PHE A 81 31.21 -8.18 2.00
CA PHE A 81 32.03 -7.28 1.19
C PHE A 81 33.03 -6.45 2.00
N ASN A 82 32.82 -6.29 3.30
CA ASN A 82 33.67 -5.47 4.18
C ASN A 82 34.35 -6.35 5.24
N TYR A 83 34.97 -7.44 4.82
CA TYR A 83 35.77 -8.28 5.71
C TYR A 83 37.24 -7.80 5.73
N PRO A 84 37.85 -7.59 6.91
CA PRO A 84 37.28 -7.76 8.26
C PRO A 84 36.37 -6.58 8.66
N PRO A 85 35.23 -6.84 9.33
CA PRO A 85 34.29 -5.77 9.68
C PRO A 85 34.78 -4.98 10.90
N ASP A 86 34.79 -3.65 10.76
CA ASP A 86 35.01 -2.75 11.89
C ASP A 86 33.78 -2.65 12.80
N LEU A 87 34.00 -2.37 14.09
CA LEU A 87 32.93 -2.24 15.09
C LEU A 87 31.90 -1.16 14.70
N SER A 88 32.35 -0.07 14.07
CA SER A 88 31.51 1.01 13.56
C SER A 88 30.54 0.51 12.47
N LEU A 89 31.00 -0.37 11.58
CA LEU A 89 30.19 -0.94 10.51
C LEU A 89 29.13 -1.89 11.07
N ILE A 90 29.51 -2.72 12.04
CA ILE A 90 28.57 -3.63 12.72
C ILE A 90 27.48 -2.82 13.43
N ALA A 91 27.86 -1.79 14.19
CA ALA A 91 26.92 -0.90 14.87
C ALA A 91 25.98 -0.17 13.90
N ALA A 92 26.51 0.35 12.79
CA ALA A 92 25.71 1.00 11.75
C ALA A 92 24.77 0.02 11.02
N THR A 93 25.18 -1.24 10.84
CA THR A 93 24.33 -2.28 10.22
C THR A 93 23.20 -2.68 11.17
N ALA A 94 23.51 -2.84 12.47
CA ALA A 94 22.51 -3.11 13.48
C ALA A 94 21.48 -1.98 13.59
N SER A 95 21.91 -0.71 13.60
CA SER A 95 20.98 0.43 13.66
C SER A 95 20.04 0.47 12.45
N ARG A 96 20.54 0.16 11.24
CA ARG A 96 19.72 0.07 10.03
C ARG A 96 18.66 -1.01 10.10
N VAL A 97 19.01 -2.22 10.56
CA VAL A 97 18.06 -3.33 10.72
C VAL A 97 16.92 -2.94 11.67
N VAL A 98 17.25 -2.28 12.78
CA VAL A 98 16.26 -1.77 13.73
C VAL A 98 15.34 -0.76 13.06
N ILE A 99 15.90 0.24 12.36
CA ILE A 99 15.09 1.28 11.69
C ILE A 99 14.22 0.69 10.58
N PHE A 100 14.73 -0.22 9.74
CA PHE A 100 13.93 -0.87 8.69
C PHE A 100 12.75 -1.64 9.28
N THR A 101 12.99 -2.38 10.36
CA THR A 101 11.95 -3.14 11.05
C THR A 101 10.90 -2.19 11.64
N LEU A 102 11.34 -1.12 12.31
CA LEU A 102 10.47 -0.13 12.94
C LEU A 102 9.60 0.59 11.90
N VAL A 103 10.18 1.08 10.81
CA VAL A 103 9.45 1.74 9.71
C VAL A 103 8.45 0.78 9.08
N GLY A 104 8.86 -0.45 8.78
CA GLY A 104 7.98 -1.47 8.20
C GLY A 104 6.78 -1.78 9.11
N VAL A 105 7.01 -1.94 10.41
CA VAL A 105 5.95 -2.17 11.40
C VAL A 105 5.02 -0.97 11.51
N ILE A 106 5.55 0.25 11.64
CA ILE A 106 4.73 1.47 11.73
C ILE A 106 3.83 1.62 10.51
N VAL A 107 4.40 1.51 9.31
CA VAL A 107 3.64 1.64 8.06
C VAL A 107 2.59 0.55 7.94
N SER A 108 2.92 -0.68 8.32
CA SER A 108 1.99 -1.81 8.32
C SER A 108 0.82 -1.59 9.28
N LEU A 109 1.09 -1.12 10.51
CA LEU A 109 0.08 -0.80 11.52
C LEU A 109 -0.82 0.35 11.06
N LEU A 110 -0.22 1.43 10.54
CA LEU A 110 -0.96 2.57 10.02
C LEU A 110 -1.89 2.16 8.88
N SER A 111 -1.36 1.41 7.91
CA SER A 111 -2.13 0.93 6.76
C SER A 111 -3.25 -0.02 7.17
N PHE A 112 -3.01 -0.84 8.20
CA PHE A 112 -4.01 -1.75 8.74
C PHE A 112 -5.14 -1.00 9.46
N ASN A 113 -4.80 -0.04 10.33
CA ASN A 113 -5.77 0.74 11.10
C ASN A 113 -6.63 1.62 10.19
N LEU A 114 -6.03 2.25 9.18
CA LEU A 114 -6.77 3.06 8.19
C LEU A 114 -7.84 2.21 7.50
N ARG A 115 -7.43 1.06 6.94
CA ARG A 115 -8.35 0.15 6.23
C ARG A 115 -9.45 -0.37 7.13
N ARG A 116 -9.15 -0.65 8.40
CA ARG A 116 -10.14 -1.10 9.38
C ARG A 116 -11.19 -0.02 9.65
N SER A 117 -10.75 1.22 9.87
CA SER A 117 -11.66 2.33 10.09
C SER A 117 -12.53 2.62 8.86
N GLU A 118 -11.95 2.53 7.65
CA GLU A 118 -12.70 2.66 6.39
C GLU A 118 -13.72 1.53 6.23
N GLN A 119 -13.37 0.29 6.57
CA GLN A 119 -14.29 -0.86 6.55
C GLN A 119 -15.43 -0.68 7.55
N GLU A 120 -15.13 -0.31 8.79
CA GLU A 120 -16.15 -0.08 9.82
C GLU A 120 -17.14 1.03 9.41
N LEU A 121 -16.64 2.12 8.82
CA LEU A 121 -17.51 3.19 8.29
C LEU A 121 -18.37 2.69 7.12
N ASN A 122 -17.78 1.95 6.18
CA ASN A 122 -18.50 1.40 5.04
C ASN A 122 -19.59 0.41 5.48
N ASP A 123 -19.30 -0.44 6.48
CA ASP A 123 -20.27 -1.38 7.04
C ASP A 123 -21.43 -0.62 7.70
N ILE A 124 -21.15 0.42 8.48
CA ILE A 124 -22.20 1.27 9.08
C ILE A 124 -23.12 1.84 7.98
N ILE A 125 -22.53 2.41 6.92
CA ILE A 125 -23.31 2.98 5.81
C ILE A 125 -24.13 1.89 5.10
N GLU A 126 -23.54 0.73 4.85
CA GLU A 126 -24.16 -0.39 4.15
C GLU A 126 -25.44 -0.90 4.85
N PHE A 127 -25.44 -0.91 6.18
CA PHE A 127 -26.55 -1.39 7.02
C PHE A 127 -27.51 -0.30 7.50
N LEU A 128 -27.37 0.96 7.06
CA LEU A 128 -28.36 2.00 7.36
C LEU A 128 -29.74 1.62 6.81
N PRO A 129 -30.83 1.73 7.60
CA PRO A 129 -32.18 1.37 7.17
C PRO A 129 -32.77 2.35 6.15
N ASP A 130 -32.29 3.60 6.14
CA ASP A 130 -32.74 4.63 5.20
C ASP A 130 -31.87 4.63 3.94
N ALA A 131 -32.47 4.84 2.76
CA ALA A 131 -31.73 5.02 1.52
C ALA A 131 -30.73 6.18 1.65
N THR A 132 -29.45 5.84 1.64
CA THR A 132 -28.34 6.77 1.82
C THR A 132 -27.33 6.58 0.69
N PHE A 133 -27.05 7.67 -0.03
CA PHE A 133 -25.96 7.75 -1.00
C PHE A 133 -25.12 9.00 -0.75
N ALA A 134 -23.85 8.94 -1.15
CA ALA A 134 -22.94 10.08 -1.06
C ALA A 134 -22.32 10.35 -2.42
N VAL A 135 -22.15 11.64 -2.75
CA VAL A 135 -21.51 12.12 -3.97
C VAL A 135 -20.27 12.94 -3.61
N ASN A 136 -19.21 12.82 -4.39
CA ASN A 136 -18.02 13.66 -4.24
C ASN A 136 -18.23 15.03 -4.94
N LYS A 137 -17.22 15.92 -4.83
CA LYS A 137 -17.24 17.26 -5.45
C LYS A 137 -17.32 17.23 -6.99
N ASP A 138 -16.95 16.11 -7.59
CA ASP A 138 -16.99 15.90 -9.05
C ASP A 138 -18.32 15.27 -9.50
N GLY A 139 -19.32 15.13 -8.60
CA GLY A 139 -20.62 14.55 -8.89
C GLY A 139 -20.62 13.03 -9.04
N VAL A 140 -19.56 12.35 -8.61
CA VAL A 140 -19.44 10.88 -8.67
C VAL A 140 -20.00 10.27 -7.39
N VAL A 141 -20.84 9.24 -7.52
CA VAL A 141 -21.35 8.48 -6.38
C VAL A 141 -20.22 7.67 -5.75
N ILE A 142 -19.94 7.97 -4.48
CA ILE A 142 -18.89 7.36 -3.65
C ILE A 142 -19.45 6.39 -2.60
N ALA A 143 -20.73 6.50 -2.25
CA ALA A 143 -21.41 5.56 -1.37
C ALA A 143 -22.82 5.28 -1.88
N TRP A 144 -23.24 4.02 -1.77
CA TRP A 144 -24.57 3.53 -2.14
C TRP A 144 -24.88 2.35 -1.23
N ASN A 145 -25.80 2.53 -0.29
CA ASN A 145 -26.14 1.50 0.68
C ASN A 145 -27.22 0.53 0.19
N LYS A 146 -27.43 -0.55 0.94
CA LYS A 146 -28.38 -1.60 0.58
C LYS A 146 -29.82 -1.10 0.49
N ALA A 147 -30.26 -0.23 1.40
CA ALA A 147 -31.59 0.37 1.34
C ALA A 147 -31.81 1.18 0.05
N THR A 148 -30.77 1.83 -0.49
CA THR A 148 -30.85 2.54 -1.77
C THR A 148 -30.95 1.57 -2.95
N GLU A 149 -30.25 0.43 -2.92
CA GLU A 149 -30.44 -0.62 -3.94
C GLU A 149 -31.87 -1.16 -3.94
N GLU A 150 -32.43 -1.41 -2.76
CA GLU A 150 -33.78 -1.95 -2.59
C GLU A 150 -34.85 -0.95 -3.06
N LEU A 151 -34.68 0.34 -2.75
CA LEU A 151 -35.62 1.39 -3.15
C LEU A 151 -35.56 1.73 -4.64
N THR A 152 -34.37 1.75 -5.24
CA THR A 152 -34.20 2.15 -6.65
C THR A 152 -34.17 0.96 -7.62
N GLY A 153 -33.95 -0.25 -7.13
CA GLY A 153 -33.68 -1.44 -7.94
C GLY A 153 -32.30 -1.46 -8.59
N VAL A 154 -31.46 -0.44 -8.37
CA VAL A 154 -30.14 -0.34 -9.01
C VAL A 154 -29.04 -0.80 -8.07
N LYS A 155 -28.24 -1.78 -8.54
CA LYS A 155 -27.11 -2.32 -7.78
C LYS A 155 -25.98 -1.29 -7.63
N LYS A 156 -25.35 -1.30 -6.46
CA LYS A 156 -24.14 -0.58 -6.07
C LYS A 156 -23.04 -0.70 -7.11
N SER A 157 -22.81 -1.90 -7.65
CA SER A 157 -21.80 -2.15 -8.70
C SER A 157 -22.10 -1.46 -10.04
N ALA A 158 -23.36 -1.08 -10.28
CA ALA A 158 -23.75 -0.32 -11.46
C ALA A 158 -23.51 1.19 -11.30
N ILE A 159 -23.49 1.72 -10.07
CA ILE A 159 -23.42 3.18 -9.83
C ILE A 159 -22.08 3.62 -9.23
N LEU A 160 -21.45 2.80 -8.37
CA LEU A 160 -20.22 3.21 -7.69
C LEU A 160 -19.09 3.49 -8.67
N ASN A 161 -18.36 4.59 -8.42
CA ASN A 161 -17.18 4.98 -9.20
C ASN A 161 -17.44 5.20 -10.70
N ARG A 162 -18.71 5.29 -11.14
CA ARG A 162 -19.06 5.75 -12.48
C ARG A 162 -19.13 7.27 -12.48
N GLY A 163 -18.11 7.88 -13.06
CA GLY A 163 -18.05 9.32 -13.21
C GLY A 163 -18.88 9.77 -14.40
N ASN A 164 -19.89 10.60 -14.11
CA ASN A 164 -20.70 11.42 -15.01
C ASN A 164 -21.41 10.70 -16.18
N TYR A 165 -22.74 10.92 -16.26
CA TYR A 165 -23.67 10.59 -17.38
C TYR A 165 -24.48 9.27 -17.36
N GLU A 166 -24.91 8.76 -16.20
CA GLU A 166 -26.14 7.94 -16.14
C GLU A 166 -27.22 8.50 -15.21
N TYR A 167 -27.08 9.78 -14.80
CA TYR A 167 -28.08 10.50 -14.00
C TYR A 167 -29.34 10.94 -14.78
N LEU A 168 -29.48 10.59 -16.06
CA LEU A 168 -30.57 11.07 -16.93
C LEU A 168 -31.73 10.10 -17.11
N ILE A 169 -31.73 8.91 -16.48
CA ILE A 169 -32.85 7.95 -16.67
C ILE A 169 -33.87 7.99 -15.50
N LEU A 170 -33.59 8.67 -14.39
CA LEU A 170 -34.48 8.75 -13.22
C LEU A 170 -35.18 10.10 -13.04
N ARG A 171 -35.52 10.78 -14.15
CA ARG A 171 -36.50 11.88 -14.14
C ARG A 171 -37.65 11.56 -15.10
N ASP A 172 -38.65 10.87 -14.54
CA ASP A 172 -40.03 10.67 -15.02
C ASP A 172 -40.71 12.02 -15.43
N PRO A 173 -41.92 12.09 -16.07
CA PRO A 173 -42.96 11.05 -16.21
C PRO A 173 -43.67 10.94 -17.59
N HIS A 174 -44.22 9.77 -17.91
CA HIS A 174 -45.58 9.53 -18.46
C HIS A 174 -45.74 8.08 -18.96
#